data_AF-A0A7X7J5U8-F1
#
_entry.id   AF-A0A7X7J5U8-F1
#
_cell.length_a   1.000
_cell.length_b   1.000
_cell.length_c   1.000
_cell.angle_alpha   90.00
_cell.angle_beta   90.00
_cell.angle_gamma   90.00
#
_symmetry.space_group_name_H-M   'P 1'
#
loop_
_entity.id
_entity.type
_entity.pdbx_description
1 polymer ?
#
loop_
_entity_poly.entity_id
_entity_poly.type
_entity_poly.pdbx_seq_one_letter_code
_entity_poly.pdbx_strand_id
1 'polypeptide(L)' 'MEKLSFYDVKTKNKFDSEEYKVQEKGGRFFAVVKSPHGTHECWRVLSKDQAQKLKK' A
#
# COMPACT_ATOMS: atom_id res chain seq x y z
N MET A 1 7.89 5.92 8.97
CA MET A 1 6.77 5.25 8.25
C MET A 1 6.84 3.77 8.55
N GLU A 2 5.75 3.14 8.95
CA GLU A 2 5.77 1.69 9.20
C GLU A 2 5.90 0.93 7.88
N LYS A 3 6.74 -0.11 7.85
CA LYS A 3 6.91 -1.01 6.71
C LYS A 3 5.61 -1.79 6.47
N LEU A 4 5.07 -1.71 5.25
CA LEU A 4 3.88 -2.44 4.83
C LEU A 4 4.24 -3.54 3.85
N SER A 5 3.66 -4.72 4.05
CA SER A 5 3.73 -5.82 3.09
C SER A 5 2.70 -5.65 1.96
N PHE A 6 3.15 -5.59 0.72
CA PHE A 6 2.30 -5.54 -0.45
C PHE A 6 2.31 -6.90 -1.16
N TYR A 7 1.23 -7.18 -1.88
CA TYR A 7 1.16 -8.32 -2.76
C TYR A 7 0.97 -7.82 -4.19
N ASP A 8 1.97 -8.08 -5.02
CA ASP A 8 1.87 -7.82 -6.44
C ASP A 8 1.13 -8.98 -7.11
N VAL A 9 -0.12 -8.76 -7.49
CA VAL A 9 -0.93 -9.78 -8.17
C VAL A 9 -0.44 -10.12 -9.57
N LYS A 10 0.31 -9.22 -10.23
CA LYS A 10 0.83 -9.47 -11.58
C LYS A 10 2.05 -10.38 -11.55
N THR A 11 2.97 -10.12 -10.63
CA THR A 11 4.18 -10.96 -10.44
C THR A 11 3.96 -12.09 -9.45
N LYS A 12 2.80 -12.11 -8.76
CA LYS A 12 2.40 -13.06 -7.71
C LYS A 12 3.37 -13.11 -6.52
N ASN A 13 4.11 -12.03 -6.29
CA ASN A 13 5.13 -11.93 -5.26
C ASN A 13 4.72 -10.99 -4.13
N LYS A 14 5.13 -11.33 -2.91
CA LYS A 14 5.03 -10.44 -1.74
C LYS A 14 6.31 -9.64 -1.62
N PHE A 15 6.19 -8.38 -1.30
CA PHE A 15 7.32 -7.50 -0.99
C PHE A 15 6.92 -6.53 0.09
N ASP A 16 7.88 -6.01 0.83
CA ASP A 16 7.63 -5.00 1.82
C ASP A 16 8.15 -3.65 1.34
N SER A 17 7.45 -2.56 1.66
CA SER A 17 7.91 -1.21 1.38
C SER A 17 7.54 -0.26 2.52
N GLU A 18 8.47 0.65 2.82
CA GLU A 18 8.25 1.80 3.72
C GLU A 18 7.83 3.05 2.94
N GLU A 19 8.14 3.08 1.65
CA GLU A 19 7.79 4.17 0.74
C GLU A 19 6.46 3.85 0.05
N TYR A 20 5.37 4.39 0.59
CA TYR A 20 4.05 4.31 -0.02
C TYR A 20 3.26 5.58 0.26
N LYS A 21 2.25 5.83 -0.58
CA LYS A 21 1.33 6.95 -0.45
C LYS A 21 -0.01 6.44 0.07
N VAL A 22 -0.54 7.08 1.11
CA VAL A 22 -1.90 6.78 1.58
C VAL A 22 -2.88 7.64 0.80
N GLN A 23 -3.78 6.99 0.04
CA GLN A 23 -4.87 7.64 -0.68
C GLN A 23 -6.22 7.23 -0.10
N GLU A 24 -7.17 8.16 -0.11
CA GLU A 24 -8.55 7.89 0.27
C GLU A 24 -9.42 7.84 -0.99
N LYS A 25 -10.18 6.76 -1.16
CA LYS A 25 -11.08 6.57 -2.31
C LYS A 25 -12.37 5.90 -1.86
N GLY A 26 -13.50 6.58 -2.04
CA GLY A 26 -14.81 6.05 -1.67
C GLY A 26 -14.96 5.72 -0.19
N GLY A 27 -14.38 6.53 0.71
CA GLY A 27 -14.44 6.32 2.17
C GLY A 27 -13.57 5.18 2.70
N ARG A 28 -12.68 4.63 1.86
CA ARG A 28 -11.66 3.65 2.27
C ARG A 28 -10.26 4.21 2.03
N PHE A 29 -9.32 3.76 2.85
CA PHE A 29 -7.92 4.13 2.75
C PHE A 29 -7.13 3.04 2.03
N PHE A 30 -6.21 3.46 1.18
CA PHE A 30 -5.35 2.59 0.40
C PHE A 30 -3.91 3.05 0.52
N ALA A 31 -3.00 2.12 0.82
CA ALA A 31 -1.57 2.34 0.61
C ALA A 31 -1.23 1.99 -0.84
N VAL A 32 -0.67 2.95 -1.57
CA VAL A 32 -0.28 2.84 -2.97
C VAL A 32 1.23 2.91 -3.04
N VAL A 33 1.84 1.88 -3.62
CA VAL A 33 3.29 1.78 -3.84
C VAL A 33 3.57 1.35 -5.27
N LYS A 34 4.72 1.73 -5.83
CA LYS A 34 5.16 1.18 -7.12
C LYS A 34 5.67 -0.24 -6.95
N SER A 35 5.37 -1.12 -7.90
CA SER A 35 5.94 -2.47 -7.89
C SER A 35 7.46 -2.41 -8.06
N PRO A 36 8.25 -3.18 -7.29
CA PRO A 36 9.69 -3.28 -7.48
C PRO A 36 10.06 -4.02 -8.78
N HIS A 37 9.12 -4.77 -9.36
CA HIS A 37 9.35 -5.64 -10.52
C HIS A 37 8.56 -5.21 -11.76
N GLY A 38 7.83 -4.09 -11.71
CA GLY A 38 6.97 -3.67 -12.82
C GLY A 38 6.68 -2.17 -12.83
N THR A 39 6.03 -1.70 -13.89
CA THR A 39 5.64 -0.29 -14.06
C THR A 39 4.31 0.06 -13.41
N HIS A 40 3.62 -0.91 -12.80
CA HIS A 40 2.32 -0.73 -12.18
C HIS A 40 2.40 -0.37 -10.70
N GLU A 41 1.28 0.12 -10.19
CA GLU A 41 1.11 0.42 -8.77
C GLU A 41 0.39 -0.73 -8.06
N CYS A 42 0.86 -1.06 -6.87
CA CYS A 42 0.28 -2.02 -5.95
C CYS A 42 -0.57 -1.28 -4.92
N TRP A 43 -1.85 -1.64 -4.85
CA TRP A 43 -2.83 -1.01 -3.98
C TRP A 43 -3.20 -1.96 -2.85
N ARG A 44 -2.89 -1.57 -1.61
CA ARG A 44 -3.26 -2.32 -0.41
C ARG A 44 -4.36 -1.57 0.34
N VAL A 45 -5.45 -2.26 0.65
CA VAL A 45 -6.51 -1.70 1.50
C VAL A 45 -5.97 -1.56 2.93
N LEU A 46 -6.16 -0.39 3.52
CA LEU A 46 -5.88 -0.12 4.93
C LEU A 46 -7.20 -0.11 5.72
N SER A 47 -7.18 -0.69 6.92
CA SER A 47 -8.28 -0.49 7.87
C SER A 47 -8.28 0.96 8.37
N LYS A 48 -9.41 1.41 8.95
CA LYS A 48 -9.53 2.76 9.55
C LYS A 48 -8.44 3.00 10.59
N ASP A 49 -8.16 2.00 11.44
CA ASP A 49 -7.15 2.08 12.48
C ASP A 49 -5.73 2.20 11.92
N GLN A 50 -5.42 1.43 10.86
CA GLN A 50 -4.11 1.52 10.19
C GLN A 50 -3.92 2.87 9.50
N ALA A 51 -4.94 3.36 8.80
CA ALA A 51 -4.87 4.67 8.15
C ALA A 51 -4.69 5.81 9.15
N GLN A 52 -5.32 5.74 10.33
CA GLN A 52 -5.13 6.73 11.40
C GLN A 52 -3.72 6.70 11.98
N LYS A 53 -3.11 5.52 12.15
CA LYS A 53 -1.71 5.40 12.60
C LYS A 53 -0.72 5.95 11.58
N LEU A 54 -1.00 5.74 10.30
CA LEU A 54 -0.10 6.12 9.19
C LEU A 54 -0.27 7.58 8.73
N LYS A 55 -1.37 8.25 9.12
CA LYS A 55 -1.58 9.69 8.91
C LYS A 55 -0.93 10.57 9.98
N LYS A 56 -0.37 9.99 11.06
CA LYS A 56 0.36 10.70 12.11
C LYS A 56 1.83 10.86 11.74
#